data_AF-A0A836QSN0-F1
#
_entry.id   AF-A0A836QSN0-F1
#
_cell.length_a   1.000
_cell.length_b   1.000
_cell.length_c   1.000
_cell.angle_alpha   90.00
_cell.angle_beta   90.00
_cell.angle_gamma   90.00
#
_symmetry.space_group_name_H-M   'P 1'
#
loop_
_entity.id
_entity.type
_entity.pdbx_description
1 polymer ?
#
loop_
_entity_poly.entity_id
_entity_poly.type
_entity_poly.pdbx_seq_one_letter_code
_entity_poly.pdbx_strand_id
1 'polypeptide(L)'
;MEILFISVLALILSFNVGANNAGASMATAYGSNTLSKIKSVSLIFIFVFLGAAFAGEKVIQTVGKEIVNTNLGIVDIKFTFL
;
A
#
# COMPACT_ATOMS: atom_id res chain seq x y z
N MET A 1 -23.65 4.56 1.72
CA MET A 1 -23.34 3.94 3.02
C MET A 1 -22.34 2.81 2.86
N GLU A 2 -22.60 1.83 1.98
CA GLU A 2 -21.71 0.67 1.77
C GLU A 2 -20.29 1.04 1.30
N ILE A 3 -20.16 1.93 0.32
CA ILE A 3 -18.84 2.37 -0.19
C ILE A 3 -18.00 3.03 0.91
N LEU A 4 -18.64 3.86 1.76
CA LEU A 4 -17.96 4.49 2.89
C LEU A 4 -17.41 3.44 3.86
N PHE A 5 -18.21 2.44 4.18
CA PHE A 5 -17.83 1.34 5.08
C PHE A 5 -16.67 0.52 4.49
N ILE A 6 -16.75 0.16 3.21
CA ILE A 6 -15.69 -0.57 2.50
C ILE A 6 -14.40 0.24 2.47
N SER A 7 -14.45 1.55 2.20
CA SER A 7 -13.27 2.42 2.22
C SER A 7 -12.62 2.48 3.60
N VAL A 8 -13.39 2.55 4.68
CA VAL A 8 -12.85 2.53 6.05
C VAL A 8 -12.16 1.19 6.34
N LEU A 9 -12.77 0.06 5.97
CA LEU A 9 -12.16 -1.26 6.13
C LEU A 9 -10.86 -1.39 5.30
N ALA A 10 -10.86 -0.89 4.07
CA ALA A 10 -9.69 -0.90 3.20
C ALA A 10 -8.55 -0.05 3.79
N LEU A 11 -8.84 1.09 4.41
CA LEU A 11 -7.85 1.91 5.11
C LEU A 11 -7.25 1.18 6.32
N ILE A 12 -8.09 0.51 7.12
CA ILE A 12 -7.63 -0.28 8.27
C ILE A 12 -6.72 -1.43 7.81
N LEU A 13 -7.12 -2.15 6.76
CA LEU A 13 -6.31 -3.21 6.16
C LEU A 13 -4.97 -2.67 5.66
N SER A 14 -5.00 -1.57 4.90
CA SER A 14 -3.80 -0.93 4.35
C SER A 14 -2.85 -0.48 5.44
N PHE A 15 -3.37 0.05 6.55
CA PHE A 15 -2.58 0.43 7.71
C PHE A 15 -1.89 -0.79 8.36
N ASN A 16 -2.62 -1.90 8.54
CA ASN A 16 -2.08 -3.11 9.15
C ASN A 16 -0.97 -3.74 8.30
N VAL A 17 -1.21 -3.89 6.99
CA VAL A 17 -0.24 -4.40 6.02
C VAL A 17 0.98 -3.48 5.94
N GLY A 18 0.75 -2.17 5.84
CA GLY A 18 1.83 -1.18 5.79
C GLY A 18 2.72 -1.22 7.03
N ALA A 19 2.15 -1.25 8.23
CA ALA A 19 2.90 -1.30 9.48
C ALA A 19 3.74 -2.57 9.63
N ASN A 20 3.18 -3.73 9.26
CA ASN A 20 3.89 -5.02 9.30
C ASN A 20 5.12 -5.01 8.39
N ASN A 21 4.93 -4.67 7.12
CA ASN A 21 6.01 -4.67 6.12
C ASN A 21 7.04 -3.56 6.37
N ALA A 22 6.59 -2.38 6.84
CA ALA A 22 7.49 -1.27 7.13
C ALA A 22 8.44 -1.58 8.30
N GLY A 23 7.91 -2.23 9.35
CA GLY A 23 8.70 -2.69 10.47
C GLY A 23 9.76 -3.70 10.05
N ALA A 24 9.38 -4.73 9.27
CA ALA A 24 10.31 -5.75 8.80
C ALA A 24 11.43 -5.17 7.91
N SER A 25 11.10 -4.21 7.02
CA SER A 25 12.05 -3.60 6.10
C SER A 25 13.04 -2.66 6.80
N MET A 26 12.59 -1.90 7.80
CA MET A 26 13.44 -0.91 8.50
C MET A 26 14.05 -1.42 9.81
N ALA A 27 13.74 -2.65 10.23
CA ALA A 27 14.24 -3.24 11.47
C ALA A 27 15.77 -3.30 11.54
N THR A 28 16.45 -3.65 10.45
CA THR A 28 17.92 -3.74 10.39
C THR A 28 18.57 -2.34 10.33
N ALA A 29 18.01 -1.42 9.55
CA ALA A 29 18.50 -0.06 9.41
C ALA A 29 18.39 0.75 10.71
N TYR A 30 17.27 0.61 11.43
CA TYR A 30 17.09 1.19 12.76
C TYR A 30 17.85 0.41 13.84
N GLY A 31 17.77 -0.92 13.83
CA GLY A 31 18.41 -1.78 14.85
C GLY A 31 19.94 -1.75 14.84
N SER A 32 20.56 -1.43 13.70
CA SER A 32 22.02 -1.21 13.60
C SER A 32 22.47 0.20 14.03
N ASN A 33 21.55 1.07 14.49
CA ASN A 33 21.79 2.50 14.74
C ASN A 33 22.31 3.29 13.53
N THR A 34 22.16 2.76 12.31
CA THR A 34 22.55 3.46 11.08
C THR A 34 21.60 4.62 10.79
N LEU A 35 20.29 4.44 11.03
CA LEU A 35 19.28 5.49 10.90
C LEU A 35 18.49 5.68 12.20
N SER A 36 18.15 6.94 12.49
CA SER A 36 17.25 7.28 13.59
C SER A 36 15.79 6.94 13.26
N LYS A 37 14.97 6.71 14.29
CA LYS A 37 13.56 6.31 14.14
C LYS A 37 12.78 7.20 13.16
N ILE A 38 12.88 8.52 13.30
CA ILE A 38 12.20 9.49 12.42
C ILE A 38 12.67 9.32 10.97
N LYS A 39 13.99 9.21 10.74
CA LYS A 39 14.55 9.06 9.39
C LYS A 39 14.09 7.77 8.73
N SER A 40 14.11 6.64 9.45
CA SER A 40 13.66 5.35 8.91
C SER A 40 12.17 5.38 8.53
N VAL A 41 11.32 5.98 9.37
CA VAL A 41 9.87 6.13 9.10
C VAL A 41 9.61 7.06 7.92
N SER A 42 10.28 8.23 7.86
CA SER A 42 10.12 9.16 6.74
C SER A 42 10.57 8.55 5.42
N LEU A 43 11.69 7.81 5.43
CA LEU A 43 12.22 7.19 4.22
C LEU A 43 11.25 6.14 3.68
N ILE A 44 10.78 5.23 4.53
CA ILE A 44 9.85 4.19 4.08
C ILE A 44 8.52 4.78 3.63
N PHE A 45 8.01 5.81 4.31
CA PHE A 45 6.79 6.50 3.91
C PHE A 45 6.89 7.06 2.50
N ILE A 46 7.97 7.78 2.17
CA ILE A 46 8.16 8.38 0.84
C ILE A 46 8.19 7.30 -0.24
N PHE A 47 9.01 6.25 -0.08
CA PHE A 47 9.13 5.23 -1.12
C PHE A 47 7.87 4.38 -1.27
N VAL A 48 7.18 4.04 -0.18
CA VAL A 48 5.91 3.30 -0.23
C VAL A 48 4.83 4.16 -0.88
N PHE A 49 4.76 5.45 -0.55
CA PHE A 49 3.81 6.37 -1.18
C PHE A 49 4.07 6.51 -2.69
N LEU A 50 5.32 6.71 -3.10
CA LEU A 50 5.68 6.79 -4.53
C LEU A 50 5.40 5.47 -5.25
N GLY A 51 5.73 4.33 -4.65
CA GLY A 51 5.43 3.01 -5.22
C GLY A 51 3.93 2.77 -5.39
N ALA A 52 3.13 3.13 -4.38
CA ALA A 52 1.68 3.04 -4.46
C ALA A 52 1.10 3.98 -5.53
N ALA A 53 1.59 5.22 -5.62
CA ALA A 53 1.10 6.22 -6.57
C ALA A 53 1.44 5.88 -8.03
N PHE A 54 2.67 5.41 -8.31
CA PHE A 54 3.12 5.16 -9.69
C PHE A 54 2.91 3.74 -10.19
N ALA A 55 2.96 2.73 -9.30
CA ALA A 55 2.93 1.32 -9.68
C ALA A 55 1.79 0.52 -9.02
N GLY A 56 0.93 1.16 -8.21
CA GLY A 56 -0.14 0.50 -7.48
C GLY A 56 -1.24 -0.10 -8.37
N GLU A 57 -1.52 0.50 -9.53
CA GLU A 57 -2.61 0.08 -10.43
C GLU A 57 -2.45 -1.38 -10.88
N LYS A 58 -1.25 -1.75 -11.34
CA LYS A 58 -0.96 -3.11 -11.82
C LYS A 58 -1.08 -4.16 -10.72
N VAL A 59 -0.73 -3.78 -9.49
CA VAL A 59 -0.84 -4.67 -8.31
C VAL A 59 -2.31 -4.92 -7.98
N ILE A 60 -3.12 -3.85 -7.92
CA ILE A 60 -4.55 -3.97 -7.61
C ILE A 60 -5.29 -4.76 -8.68
N GLN A 61 -4.95 -4.57 -9.96
CA GLN A 61 -5.52 -5.38 -11.04
C GLN A 61 -5.20 -6.87 -10.90
N THR A 62 -4.01 -7.21 -10.42
CA THR A 62 -3.61 -8.62 -10.26
C THR A 62 -4.28 -9.23 -9.03
N VAL A 63 -4.23 -8.56 -7.88
CA VAL A 63 -4.85 -9.02 -6.63
C VAL A 63 -6.37 -9.11 -6.77
N GLY A 64 -7.01 -8.12 -7.42
CA GLY A 64 -8.45 -8.12 -7.64
C GLY A 64 -8.95 -9.31 -8.48
N LYS A 65 -8.16 -9.74 -9.48
CA LYS A 65 -8.48 -10.92 -10.32
C LYS A 65 -8.42 -12.22 -9.54
N GLU A 66 -7.54 -12.33 -8.55
CA GLU A 66 -7.41 -13.54 -7.72
C GLU A 66 -8.53 -13.64 -6.66
N ILE A 67 -9.04 -12.51 -6.18
CA ILE A 67 -10.09 -12.48 -5.15
C ILE A 67 -11.48 -12.65 -5.78
N VAL A 68 -11.72 -12.05 -6.96
CA VAL A 68 -13.02 -12.11 -7.62
C VAL A 68 -12.85 -12.53 -9.07
N ASN A 69 -13.48 -13.64 -9.44
CA ASN A 69 -13.50 -14.19 -10.79
C ASN A 69 -14.50 -13.42 -11.68
N THR A 70 -14.35 -12.09 -11.75
CA THR A 70 -15.16 -11.19 -12.58
C THR A 70 -14.29 -10.65 -13.72
N ASN A 71 -14.89 -10.41 -14.88
CA ASN A 71 -14.20 -9.85 -16.04
C ASN A 71 -13.82 -8.37 -15.79
N LEU A 72 -12.79 -8.16 -14.98
CA LEU A 72 -12.22 -6.86 -14.63
C LEU A 72 -11.64 -6.12 -15.85
N GLY A 73 -11.49 -6.79 -16.99
CA GLY A 73 -11.06 -6.17 -18.25
C GLY A 73 -12.03 -5.13 -18.81
N ILE A 74 -13.26 -5.06 -18.30
CA ILE A 74 -14.27 -4.06 -18.69
C ILE A 74 -14.25 -2.85 -17.73
N VAL A 75 -13.71 -3.01 -16.52
CA VAL A 75 -13.60 -1.93 -15.54
C VAL A 75 -12.21 -1.32 -15.65
N ASP A 76 -12.11 -0.24 -16.43
CA ASP A 76 -10.89 0.55 -16.56
C ASP A 76 -10.59 1.23 -15.20
N ILE A 77 -9.81 0.57 -14.35
CA ILE A 77 -9.37 1.11 -13.06
C ILE A 77 -8.32 2.18 -13.34
N LYS A 78 -8.76 3.38 -13.70
CA LYS A 78 -7.87 4.54 -13.81
C LYS A 78 -7.54 5.04 -12.41
N PHE A 79 -6.28 4.86 -12.01
CA PHE A 79 -5.72 5.60 -10.89
C PHE A 79 -5.52 7.06 -11.31
N THR A 80 -6.57 7.88 -11.21
CA THR A 80 -6.48 9.34 -11.33
C THR A 80 -5.83 9.90 -10.06
N PHE A 81 -4.55 9.65 -9.88
CA PHE A 81 -3.71 10.42 -8.96
C PHE A 81 -3.00 11.58 -9.68
N LEU A 82 -3.25 11.72 -11.00
CA LEU A 82 -3.06 12.89 -11.85
C LEU A 82 -4.25 13.02 -12.81
#